data_AF-A0A109DMV7-F1
#
_entry.id   AF-A0A109DMV7-F1
#
_cell.length_a   1.000
_cell.length_b   1.000
_cell.length_c   1.000
_cell.angle_alpha   90.00
_cell.angle_beta   90.00
_cell.angle_gamma   90.00
#
_symmetry.space_group_name_H-M   'P 1'
#
loop_
_entity.id
_entity.type
_entity.pdbx_description
1 polymer ?
#
loop_
_entity_poly.entity_id
_entity_poly.type
_entity_poly.pdbx_seq_one_letter_code
_entity_poly.pdbx_strand_id
1 'polypeptide(L)'
;MQEDMTNALINIPSLTNFIKSIVKETVKEDKNDLTGKTWNIKQFREICCRGKGDNWVRTFIFDEFPEVDYKKGGFVVNPRKTPEGKTTIIFAKEACEWMQKHQHEIDWNAKITS
;
A
#
# COMPACT_ATOMS: atom_id res chain seq x y z
N MET A 1 4.83 16.62 60.57
CA MET A 1 4.35 15.68 59.54
C MET A 1 4.62 16.32 58.20
N GLN A 2 5.53 15.74 57.43
CA GLN A 2 5.92 16.24 56.12
C GLN A 2 4.86 15.74 55.14
N GLU A 3 4.01 16.64 54.65
CA GLU A 3 3.05 16.32 53.59
C GLU A 3 3.82 15.86 52.36
N ASP A 4 3.42 14.70 51.84
CA ASP A 4 4.04 14.02 50.71
C ASP A 4 3.81 14.85 49.43
N MET A 5 4.72 15.80 49.17
CA MET A 5 4.68 16.73 48.03
C MET A 5 4.93 16.06 46.67
N THR A 6 5.03 14.73 46.62
CA THR A 6 5.22 13.99 45.38
C THR A 6 4.00 14.03 44.45
N ASN A 7 2.82 14.40 44.96
CA ASN A 7 1.57 14.43 44.18
C ASN A 7 1.22 15.79 43.52
N ALA A 8 2.06 16.83 43.63
CA ALA A 8 1.67 18.20 43.21
C ALA A 8 2.46 18.79 42.01
N LEU A 9 3.45 18.09 41.45
CA LEU A 9 4.34 18.70 40.44
C LEU A 9 4.02 18.33 38.98
N ILE A 10 3.27 17.25 38.74
CA ILE A 10 2.94 16.83 37.37
C ILE A 10 1.45 17.03 37.13
N ASN A 11 1.13 17.97 36.24
CA ASN A 11 -0.22 18.09 35.68
C ASN A 11 -0.45 16.91 34.73
N ILE A 12 -0.91 15.78 35.29
CA ILE A 12 -1.18 14.53 34.57
C ILE A 12 -2.10 14.74 33.35
N PRO A 13 -3.18 15.54 33.42
CA PRO A 13 -3.98 15.89 32.24
C PRO A 13 -3.15 16.53 31.11
N SER A 14 -2.28 17.49 31.44
CA SER A 14 -1.43 18.18 30.47
C SER A 14 -0.40 17.23 29.84
N LEU A 15 0.24 16.40 30.67
CA LEU A 15 1.17 15.36 30.20
C LEU A 15 0.48 14.34 29.28
N THR A 16 -0.74 13.91 29.65
CA THR A 16 -1.54 12.98 28.83
C THR A 16 -1.89 13.59 27.48
N ASN A 17 -2.26 14.88 27.45
CA ASN A 17 -2.58 15.58 26.21
C ASN A 17 -1.34 15.75 25.32
N PHE A 18 -0.19 16.06 25.91
CA PHE A 18 1.08 16.15 25.20
C PHE A 18 1.52 14.79 24.61
N ILE A 19 1.43 13.70 25.37
CA ILE A 19 1.73 12.36 24.86
C ILE A 19 0.79 12.00 23.70
N LYS A 20 -0.53 12.29 23.84
CA LYS A 20 -1.49 12.06 22.76
C LYS A 20 -1.19 12.88 21.51
N SER A 21 -0.68 14.10 21.63
CA SER A 21 -0.31 14.91 20.45
C SER A 21 0.91 14.33 19.74
N ILE A 22 1.97 13.97 20.48
CA ILE A 22 3.17 13.35 19.93
C ILE A 22 2.82 12.03 19.23
N VAL A 23 2.09 11.14 19.90
CA VAL A 23 1.66 9.85 19.31
C VAL A 23 0.81 10.09 18.06
N LYS A 24 -0.11 11.07 18.08
CA LYS A 24 -0.95 11.38 16.92
C LYS A 24 -0.14 11.94 15.75
N GLU A 25 0.94 12.68 16.00
CA GLU A 25 1.86 13.17 14.98
C GLU A 25 2.67 12.02 14.39
N THR A 26 3.26 11.16 15.22
CA THR A 26 4.00 9.98 14.76
C THR A 26 3.13 8.99 13.98
N VAL A 27 1.90 8.73 14.44
CA VAL A 27 0.96 7.81 13.76
C VAL A 27 0.36 8.43 12.49
N LYS A 28 0.37 9.76 12.33
CA LYS A 28 -0.05 10.39 11.06
C LYS A 28 0.91 10.08 9.92
N GLU A 29 2.21 9.98 10.20
CA GLU A 29 3.20 9.53 9.21
C GLU A 29 2.91 8.09 8.75
N ASP A 30 2.36 7.27 9.65
CA ASP A 30 2.02 5.86 9.44
C ASP A 30 0.74 5.62 8.62
N LYS A 31 -0.12 6.64 8.43
CA LYS A 31 -1.36 6.47 7.63
C LYS A 31 -1.09 6.10 6.18
N ASN A 32 0.05 6.51 5.65
CA ASN A 32 0.50 6.19 4.31
C ASN A 32 1.32 4.89 4.25
N ASP A 33 1.57 4.22 5.38
CA ASP A 33 2.24 2.93 5.38
C ASP A 33 1.36 1.89 4.67
N LEU A 34 1.93 1.25 3.67
CA LEU A 34 1.31 0.18 2.90
C LEU A 34 1.65 -1.21 3.44
N THR A 35 2.47 -1.30 4.49
CA THR A 35 2.88 -2.56 5.11
C THR A 35 1.66 -3.38 5.54
N GLY A 36 1.58 -4.62 5.07
CA GLY A 36 0.48 -5.55 5.34
C GLY A 36 -0.84 -5.22 4.63
N LYS A 37 -0.93 -4.12 3.87
CA LYS A 37 -2.12 -3.77 3.10
C LYS A 37 -2.14 -4.51 1.77
N THR A 38 -3.32 -5.01 1.41
CA THR A 38 -3.58 -5.59 0.10
C THR A 38 -4.64 -4.79 -0.64
N TRP A 39 -4.54 -4.79 -1.97
CA TRP A 39 -5.47 -4.16 -2.88
C TRP A 39 -6.11 -5.18 -3.82
N ASN A 40 -7.30 -4.82 -4.31
CA ASN A 40 -7.83 -5.42 -5.54
C ASN A 40 -7.27 -4.67 -6.78
N ILE A 41 -7.55 -5.20 -7.98
CA ILE A 41 -7.07 -4.59 -9.23
C ILE A 41 -7.58 -3.16 -9.45
N LYS A 42 -8.78 -2.83 -8.94
CA LYS A 42 -9.34 -1.47 -9.05
C LYS A 42 -8.52 -0.48 -8.23
N GLN A 43 -8.17 -0.82 -7.00
CA GLN A 43 -7.33 0.05 -6.16
C GLN A 43 -5.94 0.21 -6.77
N PHE A 44 -5.32 -0.89 -7.22
CA PHE A 44 -4.02 -0.84 -7.87
C PHE A 44 -4.02 0.03 -9.14
N ARG A 45 -5.02 -0.12 -10.02
CA ARG A 45 -5.07 0.67 -11.26
C ARG A 45 -5.30 2.16 -11.00
N GLU A 46 -6.10 2.49 -9.98
CA GLU A 46 -6.37 3.87 -9.57
C GLU A 46 -5.13 4.54 -8.96
N ILE A 47 -4.37 3.82 -8.12
CA ILE A 47 -3.23 4.37 -7.39
C ILE A 47 -1.95 4.35 -8.24
N CYS A 48 -1.62 3.21 -8.85
CA CYS A 48 -0.33 3.00 -9.51
C CYS A 48 -0.40 3.16 -11.03
N CYS A 49 -1.57 2.93 -11.63
CA CYS A 49 -1.69 2.87 -13.09
C CYS A 49 -2.52 4.02 -13.69
N ARG A 50 -2.61 5.18 -13.02
CA ARG A 50 -3.32 6.38 -13.51
C ARG A 50 -4.76 6.12 -13.99
N GLY A 51 -5.46 5.19 -13.35
CA GLY A 51 -6.84 4.84 -13.67
C GLY A 51 -7.05 4.00 -14.94
N LYS A 52 -6.00 3.37 -15.48
CA LYS A 52 -6.11 2.45 -16.63
C LYS A 52 -7.14 1.33 -16.38
N GLY A 53 -7.64 0.73 -17.44
CA GLY A 53 -8.64 -0.35 -17.35
C GLY A 53 -8.02 -1.68 -16.89
N ASP A 54 -8.85 -2.55 -16.31
CA ASP A 54 -8.42 -3.86 -15.80
C ASP A 54 -7.66 -4.69 -16.85
N ASN A 55 -8.16 -4.74 -18.09
CA ASN A 55 -7.51 -5.48 -19.16
C ASN A 55 -6.15 -4.87 -19.54
N TRP A 56 -6.01 -3.55 -19.45
CA TRP A 56 -4.75 -2.87 -19.75
C TRP A 56 -3.69 -3.27 -18.73
N VAL A 57 -4.06 -3.28 -17.44
CA VAL A 57 -3.17 -3.71 -16.36
C VAL A 57 -2.79 -5.19 -16.52
N ARG A 58 -3.75 -6.05 -16.85
CA ARG A 58 -3.45 -7.49 -17.04
C ARG A 58 -2.49 -7.71 -18.21
N THR A 59 -2.66 -7.00 -19.32
CA THR A 59 -1.79 -7.14 -20.49
C THR A 59 -0.42 -6.50 -20.27
N PHE A 60 -0.38 -5.19 -20.01
CA PHE A 60 0.85 -4.40 -20.08
C PHE A 60 1.64 -4.36 -18.75
N ILE A 61 1.08 -4.90 -17.68
CA ILE A 61 1.80 -5.07 -16.41
C ILE A 61 1.95 -6.56 -16.11
N PHE A 62 0.83 -7.29 -15.95
CA PHE A 62 0.95 -8.66 -15.45
C PHE A 62 1.48 -9.67 -16.46
N ASP A 63 1.07 -9.59 -17.73
CA ASP A 63 1.54 -10.52 -18.76
C ASP A 63 2.92 -10.12 -19.30
N GLU A 64 3.15 -8.81 -19.52
CA GLU A 64 4.45 -8.29 -20.00
C GLU A 64 5.58 -8.43 -18.98
N PHE A 65 5.27 -8.35 -17.69
CA PHE A 65 6.24 -8.48 -16.59
C PHE A 65 5.91 -9.69 -15.71
N PRO A 66 6.19 -10.91 -16.18
CA PRO A 66 5.76 -12.12 -15.51
C PRO A 66 6.36 -12.30 -14.10
N GLU A 67 7.45 -11.62 -13.77
CA GLU A 67 8.06 -11.61 -12.43
C GLU A 67 7.17 -10.95 -11.36
N VAL A 68 6.14 -10.19 -11.75
CA VAL A 68 5.19 -9.60 -10.80
C VAL A 68 4.28 -10.65 -10.16
N ASP A 69 4.18 -11.86 -10.73
CA ASP A 69 3.42 -12.97 -10.14
C ASP A 69 4.03 -13.39 -8.78
N TYR A 70 3.19 -13.50 -7.76
CA TYR A 70 3.56 -13.95 -6.42
C TYR A 70 4.27 -15.31 -6.42
N LYS A 71 3.87 -16.24 -7.30
CA LYS A 71 4.54 -17.56 -7.43
C LYS A 71 5.99 -17.43 -7.92
N LYS A 72 6.36 -16.27 -8.48
CA LYS A 72 7.71 -15.91 -8.92
C LYS A 72 8.39 -14.89 -8.01
N GLY A 73 7.81 -14.63 -6.83
CA GLY A 73 8.33 -13.68 -5.85
C GLY A 73 7.86 -12.24 -6.04
N GLY A 74 6.90 -12.00 -6.94
CA GLY A 74 6.32 -10.68 -7.14
C GLY A 74 5.15 -10.35 -6.21
N PHE A 75 4.40 -9.30 -6.55
CA PHE A 75 3.38 -8.70 -5.69
C PHE A 75 1.93 -9.09 -6.02
N VAL A 76 1.65 -9.80 -7.12
CA VAL A 76 0.28 -10.14 -7.53
C VAL A 76 -0.03 -11.63 -7.41
N VAL A 77 -1.10 -11.95 -6.67
CA VAL A 77 -1.71 -13.27 -6.65
C VAL A 77 -2.85 -13.32 -7.67
N ASN A 78 -2.91 -14.38 -8.48
CA ASN A 78 -3.91 -14.56 -9.55
C ASN A 78 -3.98 -13.36 -10.51
N PRO A 79 -2.90 -13.07 -11.26
CA PRO A 79 -2.86 -11.99 -12.25
C PRO A 79 -3.89 -12.15 -13.37
N ARG A 80 -4.40 -13.36 -13.59
CA ARG A 80 -5.59 -13.66 -14.40
C ARG A 80 -6.52 -14.60 -13.64
N LYS A 81 -7.81 -14.55 -13.96
CA LYS A 81 -8.79 -15.50 -13.41
C LYS A 81 -8.49 -16.88 -13.98
N THR A 82 -8.21 -17.83 -13.10
CA THR A 82 -7.98 -19.24 -13.44
C THR A 82 -8.97 -20.12 -12.66
N PRO A 83 -9.09 -21.42 -12.99
CA PRO A 83 -9.87 -22.36 -12.20
C PRO A 83 -9.41 -22.45 -10.73
N GLU A 84 -8.11 -22.28 -10.49
CA GLU A 84 -7.45 -22.37 -9.18
C GLU A 84 -7.58 -21.07 -8.35
N GLY A 85 -7.82 -19.93 -9.00
CA GLY A 85 -7.84 -18.64 -8.34
C GLY A 85 -8.62 -17.58 -9.12
N LYS A 86 -9.68 -17.05 -8.51
CA LYS A 86 -10.59 -16.08 -9.16
C LYS A 86 -10.38 -14.64 -8.72
N THR A 87 -9.77 -14.43 -7.56
CA THR A 87 -9.59 -13.09 -6.97
C THR A 87 -8.15 -12.65 -7.12
N THR A 88 -7.95 -11.55 -7.83
CA THR A 88 -6.64 -10.89 -7.91
C THR A 88 -6.37 -10.14 -6.60
N ILE A 89 -5.25 -10.43 -5.96
CA ILE A 89 -4.78 -9.77 -4.74
C ILE A 89 -3.44 -9.11 -5.05
N ILE A 90 -3.28 -7.86 -4.64
CA ILE A 90 -2.08 -7.05 -4.88
C ILE A 90 -1.49 -6.67 -3.53
N PHE A 91 -0.24 -7.02 -3.24
CA PHE A 91 0.47 -6.53 -2.06
C PHE A 91 0.88 -5.07 -2.31
N ALA A 92 0.29 -4.14 -1.56
CA ALA A 92 0.24 -2.73 -1.94
C ALA A 92 1.63 -2.06 -1.93
N LYS A 93 2.44 -2.37 -0.93
CA LYS A 93 3.77 -1.78 -0.76
C LYS A 93 4.69 -2.21 -1.90
N GLU A 94 4.78 -3.51 -2.13
CA GLU A 94 5.60 -4.14 -3.14
C GLU A 94 5.18 -3.72 -4.55
N ALA A 95 3.87 -3.55 -4.78
CA ALA A 95 3.34 -3.04 -6.04
C ALA A 95 3.77 -1.58 -6.30
N CYS A 96 3.75 -0.71 -5.29
CA CYS A 96 4.22 0.67 -5.41
C CYS A 96 5.73 0.73 -5.65
N GLU A 97 6.52 -0.04 -4.91
CA GLU A 97 7.97 -0.12 -5.06
C GLU A 97 8.37 -0.62 -6.46
N TRP A 98 7.71 -1.69 -6.93
CA TRP A 98 7.93 -2.20 -8.28
C TRP A 98 7.54 -1.17 -9.35
N MET A 99 6.37 -0.54 -9.22
CA MET A 99 5.92 0.46 -10.19
C MET A 99 6.89 1.66 -10.26
N GLN A 100 7.37 2.14 -9.12
CA GLN A 100 8.35 3.24 -9.07
C GLN A 100 9.64 2.89 -9.84
N LYS A 101 10.07 1.62 -9.76
CA LYS A 101 11.28 1.13 -10.43
C LYS A 101 11.08 0.94 -11.94
N HIS A 102 9.93 0.41 -12.37
CA HIS A 102 9.70 -0.02 -13.75
C HIS A 102 8.85 0.96 -14.58
N GLN A 103 8.38 2.09 -14.00
CA GLN A 103 7.51 3.05 -14.70
C GLN A 103 8.04 3.59 -16.02
N HIS A 104 9.37 3.62 -16.22
CA HIS A 104 9.99 4.08 -17.47
C HIS A 104 10.07 3.00 -18.56
N GLU A 105 9.90 1.73 -18.19
CA GLU A 105 9.91 0.58 -19.10
C GLU A 105 8.53 0.32 -19.70
N ILE A 106 7.47 0.84 -19.04
CA ILE A 106 6.08 0.63 -19.43
C ILE A 106 5.68 1.62 -20.54
N ASP A 107 5.16 1.11 -21.66
CA ASP A 107 4.46 1.94 -22.64
C ASP A 107 3.07 2.35 -22.12
N TRP A 108 3.03 3.47 -21.41
CA TRP A 108 1.79 4.04 -20.87
C TRP A 108 0.74 4.39 -21.93
N ASN A 109 1.11 4.49 -23.20
CA ASN A 109 0.19 4.81 -24.30
C ASN A 109 -0.26 3.58 -25.09
N ALA A 110 0.21 2.39 -24.70
CA ALA A 110 -0.18 1.13 -25.31
C ALA A 110 -1.72 0.97 -25.31
N LYS A 111 -2.23 0.41 -26.40
CA LYS A 111 -3.66 0.20 -26.63
C LYS A 111 -3.91 -1.29 -26.80
N ILE A 112 -5.00 -1.77 -26.20
CA ILE A 112 -5.49 -3.11 -26.51
C ILE A 112 -6.15 -3.02 -27.88
N THR A 113 -5.50 -3.58 -28.90
CA THR A 113 -6.12 -3.81 -30.19
C THR A 113 -7.13 -4.94 -30.04
N SER A 114 -8.38 -4.64 -30.37
CA SER A 114 -9.50 -5.58 -30.47
C SER A 114 -9.31 -6.55 -31.62
#